data_AF-A0A2H6IDI7-F1
#
_entry.id   AF-A0A2H6IDI7-F1
#
_cell.length_a   1.000
_cell.length_b   1.000
_cell.length_c   1.000
_cell.angle_alpha   90.00
_cell.angle_beta   90.00
_cell.angle_gamma   90.00
#
_symmetry.space_group_name_H-M   'P 1'
#
loop_
_entity.id
_entity.type
_entity.pdbx_description
1 polymer ?
#
loop_
_entity_poly.entity_id
_entity_poly.type
_entity_poly.pdbx_seq_one_letter_code
_entity_poly.pdbx_strand_id
1 'polypeptide(L)'
;MPLPPYIKRKPDKRDRSWYQTVYAAKEGSIAAPTAGLHFTEKLLKELGSMGVIIKKLTLHVGIGTFMPVKNPHIGNHRMEPEEFEVEPGLIDLIKKRRKAGGRIFAVGTTTTRTIESLMNGHYKDCRLKNAKPGPESGSGQALTGTGVQGSEKIRGTTDLFIYPGHRFRGVDCLITNFHLPKSTPLMLASAFADREKILTAYRKAIASGYRFFSYGDAMLIL
;
A
#
# COMPACT_ATOMS: atom_id res chain seq x y z
N MET A 1 -8.19 7.23 -18.25
CA MET A 1 -7.72 7.22 -16.85
C MET A 1 -8.26 8.46 -16.16
N PRO A 2 -9.07 8.35 -15.10
CA PRO A 2 -9.57 9.50 -14.37
C PRO A 2 -8.42 10.19 -13.63
N LEU A 3 -8.44 11.52 -13.58
CA LEU A 3 -7.52 12.29 -12.76
C LEU A 3 -8.06 12.38 -11.33
N PRO A 4 -7.18 12.49 -10.32
CA PRO A 4 -7.61 12.82 -8.97
C PRO A 4 -8.49 14.08 -8.92
N PRO A 5 -9.47 14.15 -8.00
CA PRO A 5 -10.48 15.20 -7.98
C PRO A 5 -9.91 16.61 -7.76
N TYR A 6 -8.68 16.72 -7.26
CA TYR A 6 -8.01 18.01 -7.07
C TYR A 6 -7.34 18.55 -8.35
N ILE A 7 -7.24 17.75 -9.42
CA ILE A 7 -6.71 18.20 -10.71
C ILE A 7 -7.88 18.72 -11.56
N LYS A 8 -8.01 20.03 -11.64
CA LYS A 8 -9.13 20.73 -12.30
C LYS A 8 -8.94 20.86 -13.82
N ARG A 9 -8.70 19.73 -14.52
CA ARG A 9 -8.70 19.66 -15.99
C ARG A 9 -9.15 18.29 -16.49
N LYS A 10 -9.52 18.20 -17.77
CA LYS A 10 -9.78 16.92 -18.41
C LYS A 10 -8.47 16.12 -18.58
N PRO A 11 -8.50 14.78 -18.46
CA PRO A 11 -7.36 13.95 -18.81
C PRO A 11 -7.03 14.07 -20.30
N ASP A 12 -5.74 14.06 -20.62
CA ASP A 12 -5.20 14.02 -21.97
C ASP A 12 -4.33 12.76 -22.19
N LYS A 13 -3.78 12.60 -23.40
CA LYS A 13 -3.02 11.39 -23.78
C LYS A 13 -1.77 11.17 -22.91
N ARG A 14 -1.14 12.23 -22.41
CA ARG A 14 0.10 12.17 -21.60
C ARG A 14 -0.18 11.61 -20.21
N ASP A 15 -1.37 11.85 -19.68
CA ASP A 15 -1.75 11.33 -18.36
C ASP A 15 -1.65 9.81 -18.31
N ARG A 16 -1.96 9.11 -19.41
CA ARG A 16 -1.85 7.65 -19.45
C ARG A 16 -0.43 7.16 -19.21
N SER A 17 0.59 7.87 -19.73
CA SER A 17 2.00 7.50 -19.55
C SER A 17 2.59 8.06 -18.26
N TRP A 18 2.28 9.30 -17.89
CA TRP A 18 2.81 9.96 -16.69
C TRP A 18 2.30 9.37 -15.37
N TYR A 19 1.17 8.66 -15.42
CA TYR A 19 0.60 7.98 -14.25
C TYR A 19 1.11 6.54 -14.09
N GLN A 20 2.14 6.14 -14.84
CA GLN A 20 2.75 4.83 -14.71
C GLN A 20 4.11 4.95 -14.03
N THR A 21 4.37 4.01 -13.12
CA THR A 21 5.70 3.83 -12.56
C THR A 21 6.58 3.10 -13.57
N VAL A 22 7.90 3.25 -13.45
CA VAL A 22 8.89 2.56 -14.30
C VAL A 22 8.83 1.03 -14.19
N TYR A 23 8.04 0.51 -13.25
CA TYR A 23 7.85 -0.92 -13.01
C TYR A 23 6.40 -1.37 -13.18
N ALA A 24 5.54 -0.55 -13.76
CA ALA A 24 4.19 -0.94 -14.17
C ALA A 24 4.27 -2.03 -15.25
N ALA A 25 3.47 -3.10 -15.10
CA ALA A 25 3.53 -4.26 -15.96
C ALA A 25 2.16 -4.77 -16.46
N LYS A 26 1.08 -4.41 -15.78
CA LYS A 26 -0.28 -4.89 -16.08
C LYS A 26 -1.26 -3.74 -16.09
N GLU A 27 -2.15 -3.72 -17.08
CA GLU A 27 -3.29 -2.80 -17.08
C GLU A 27 -4.35 -3.26 -16.07
N GLY A 28 -5.04 -2.30 -15.46
CA GLY A 28 -6.22 -2.57 -14.64
C GLY A 28 -6.35 -1.77 -13.35
N SER A 29 -5.37 -0.95 -12.98
CA SER A 29 -5.56 0.00 -11.87
C SER A 29 -6.14 1.32 -12.37
N ILE A 30 -7.17 1.82 -11.70
CA ILE A 30 -7.78 3.12 -12.00
C ILE A 30 -6.98 4.25 -11.33
N ALA A 31 -6.50 3.99 -10.10
CA ALA A 31 -5.61 4.88 -9.36
C ALA A 31 -4.13 4.53 -9.59
N ALA A 32 -3.26 5.53 -9.77
CA ALA A 32 -1.83 5.26 -9.86
C ALA A 32 -1.17 5.04 -8.49
N PRO A 33 -0.18 4.13 -8.43
CA PRO A 33 0.67 3.93 -7.26
C PRO A 33 1.69 5.08 -7.15
N THR A 34 1.19 6.25 -6.79
CA THR A 34 1.91 7.53 -6.97
C THR A 34 3.15 7.71 -6.10
N ALA A 35 3.26 6.99 -4.97
CA ALA A 35 4.51 6.92 -4.21
C ALA A 35 5.65 6.25 -5.00
N GLY A 36 5.31 5.42 -5.99
CA GLY A 36 6.27 4.77 -6.88
C GLY A 36 6.81 5.67 -7.98
N LEU A 37 6.20 6.83 -8.24
CA LEU A 37 6.62 7.74 -9.32
C LEU A 37 7.99 8.38 -9.06
N HIS A 38 8.44 8.35 -7.80
CA HIS A 38 9.76 8.83 -7.37
C HIS A 38 10.89 7.88 -7.74
N PHE A 39 10.57 6.65 -8.15
CA PHE A 39 11.57 5.65 -8.53
C PHE A 39 11.88 5.70 -10.01
N THR A 40 13.16 5.85 -10.34
CA THR A 40 13.69 5.72 -11.69
C THR A 40 14.34 4.35 -11.90
N GLU A 41 14.49 3.91 -13.14
CA GLU A 41 15.23 2.67 -13.44
C GLU A 41 16.67 2.71 -12.90
N LYS A 42 17.32 3.88 -13.00
CA LYS A 42 18.64 4.13 -12.44
C LYS A 42 18.65 3.88 -10.92
N LEU A 43 17.72 4.48 -10.18
CA LEU A 43 17.63 4.29 -8.73
C LEU A 43 17.35 2.84 -8.35
N LEU A 44 16.45 2.15 -9.07
CA LEU A 44 16.17 0.74 -8.81
C LEU A 44 17.39 -0.15 -9.05
N LYS A 45 18.19 0.14 -10.09
CA LYS A 45 19.43 -0.56 -10.39
C LYS A 45 20.49 -0.31 -9.30
N GLU A 46 20.64 0.93 -8.85
CA GLU A 46 21.54 1.30 -7.75
C GLU A 46 21.17 0.56 -6.46
N LEU A 47 19.90 0.57 -6.06
CA LEU A 47 19.40 -0.19 -4.91
C LEU A 47 19.70 -1.69 -5.03
N GLY A 48 19.47 -2.28 -6.21
CA GLY A 48 19.81 -3.67 -6.49
C GLY A 48 21.31 -3.97 -6.34
N SER A 49 22.17 -3.07 -6.80
CA SER A 49 23.64 -3.20 -6.66
C SER A 49 24.12 -3.12 -5.21
N MET A 50 23.36 -2.45 -4.34
CA MET A 50 23.59 -2.39 -2.89
C MET A 50 23.05 -3.64 -2.15
N GLY A 51 22.52 -4.63 -2.87
CA GLY A 51 21.95 -5.84 -2.28
C GLY A 51 20.51 -5.68 -1.77
N VAL A 52 19.82 -4.59 -2.12
CA VAL A 52 18.39 -4.42 -1.78
C VAL A 52 17.56 -5.36 -2.65
N ILE A 53 16.78 -6.22 -2.00
CA ILE A 53 15.86 -7.13 -2.69
C ILE A 53 14.60 -6.35 -3.06
N ILE A 54 14.34 -6.19 -4.36
CA ILE A 54 13.17 -5.48 -4.88
C ILE A 54 12.13 -6.51 -5.34
N LYS A 55 10.92 -6.44 -4.77
CA LYS A 55 9.75 -7.22 -5.20
C LYS A 55 8.63 -6.29 -5.63
N LYS A 56 7.98 -6.64 -6.74
CA LYS A 56 6.86 -5.89 -7.32
C LYS A 56 5.56 -6.62 -6.99
N LEU A 57 4.51 -5.86 -6.70
CA LEU A 57 3.15 -6.35 -6.53
C LEU A 57 2.28 -5.76 -7.63
N THR A 58 1.25 -6.48 -8.06
CA THR A 58 0.21 -5.90 -8.90
C THR A 58 -0.95 -5.51 -8.01
N LEU A 59 -1.49 -4.31 -8.23
CA LEU A 59 -2.59 -3.75 -7.47
C LEU A 59 -3.65 -3.25 -8.46
N HIS A 60 -4.90 -3.58 -8.23
CA HIS A 60 -6.05 -3.04 -8.95
C HIS A 60 -6.83 -2.17 -7.97
N VAL A 61 -6.58 -0.86 -8.06
CA VAL A 61 -7.12 0.12 -7.11
C VAL A 61 -8.22 0.91 -7.77
N GLY A 62 -9.41 0.89 -7.15
CA GLY A 62 -10.57 1.67 -7.55
C GLY A 62 -10.49 3.14 -7.10
N ILE A 63 -11.54 3.91 -7.40
CA ILE A 63 -11.64 5.34 -7.02
C ILE A 63 -11.79 5.53 -5.50
N GLY A 64 -12.32 4.51 -4.80
CA GLY A 64 -12.61 4.53 -3.36
C GLY A 64 -11.42 4.91 -2.47
N THR A 65 -10.19 4.60 -2.89
CA THR A 65 -8.96 4.92 -2.14
C THR A 65 -8.72 6.43 -1.98
N PHE A 66 -9.33 7.27 -2.82
CA PHE A 66 -9.24 8.73 -2.71
C PHE A 66 -10.42 9.37 -1.96
N MET A 67 -11.43 8.59 -1.57
CA MET A 67 -12.61 9.16 -0.92
C MET A 67 -12.30 9.54 0.54
N PRO A 68 -12.76 10.72 1.00
CA PRO A 68 -12.59 11.13 2.39
C PRO A 68 -13.36 10.19 3.32
N VAL A 69 -12.83 9.97 4.52
CA VAL A 69 -13.55 9.25 5.56
C VAL A 69 -14.73 10.12 6.02
N LYS A 70 -15.95 9.69 5.70
CA LYS A 70 -17.19 10.42 6.04
C LYS A 70 -17.76 10.07 7.41
N ASN A 71 -17.33 8.97 8.02
CA ASN A 71 -17.89 8.50 9.28
C ASN A 71 -17.25 9.23 10.48
N PRO A 72 -18.03 9.85 11.38
CA PRO A 72 -17.50 10.47 12.60
C PRO A 72 -16.83 9.46 13.54
N HIS A 73 -17.28 8.20 13.52
CA HIS A 73 -16.65 7.11 14.26
C HIS A 73 -15.76 6.30 13.32
N ILE A 74 -14.44 6.50 13.43
CA ILE A 74 -13.43 5.89 12.55
C ILE A 74 -13.57 4.36 12.51
N GLY A 75 -13.83 3.70 13.65
CA GLY A 75 -13.98 2.24 13.73
C GLY A 75 -15.13 1.67 12.88
N ASN A 76 -16.09 2.50 12.48
CA ASN A 76 -17.24 2.10 11.66
C ASN A 76 -17.00 2.37 10.16
N HIS A 77 -15.84 2.91 9.77
CA HIS A 77 -15.51 3.10 8.36
C HIS A 77 -15.20 1.76 7.70
N ARG A 78 -15.80 1.53 6.54
CA ARG A 78 -15.49 0.37 5.68
C ARG A 78 -14.71 0.85 4.47
N MET A 79 -13.59 0.18 4.20
CA MET A 79 -12.81 0.37 2.99
C MET A 79 -13.47 -0.40 1.85
N GLU A 80 -13.44 0.17 0.65
CA GLU A 80 -13.71 -0.59 -0.56
C GLU A 80 -12.60 -1.63 -0.77
N PRO A 81 -12.93 -2.88 -1.15
CA PRO A 81 -11.93 -3.89 -1.41
C PRO A 81 -10.96 -3.48 -2.53
N GLU A 82 -9.66 -3.67 -2.28
CA GLU A 82 -8.59 -3.49 -3.27
C GLU A 82 -8.08 -4.86 -3.70
N GLU A 83 -8.00 -5.09 -5.01
CA GLU A 83 -7.47 -6.35 -5.54
C GLU A 83 -5.96 -6.30 -5.68
N PHE A 84 -5.32 -7.45 -5.47
CA PHE A 84 -3.89 -7.59 -5.59
C PHE A 84 -3.51 -8.93 -6.23
N GLU A 85 -2.33 -8.95 -6.82
CA GLU A 85 -1.62 -10.17 -7.21
C GLU A 85 -0.17 -10.07 -6.72
N VAL A 86 0.28 -11.12 -6.04
CA VAL A 86 1.64 -11.21 -5.51
C VAL A 86 2.29 -12.54 -5.89
N GLU A 87 3.62 -12.53 -6.06
CA GLU A 87 4.39 -13.73 -6.36
C GLU A 87 4.29 -14.76 -5.21
N PRO A 88 4.29 -16.07 -5.52
CA PRO A 88 4.39 -17.09 -4.50
C PRO A 88 5.68 -16.89 -3.69
N GLY A 89 5.62 -17.13 -2.38
CA GLY A 89 6.76 -17.00 -1.47
C GLY A 89 7.10 -15.56 -1.04
N LEU A 90 6.34 -14.54 -1.43
CA LEU A 90 6.54 -13.18 -0.89
C LEU A 90 6.47 -13.12 0.64
N ILE A 91 5.47 -13.80 1.23
CA ILE A 91 5.28 -13.87 2.68
C ILE A 91 6.49 -14.53 3.34
N ASP A 92 6.97 -15.64 2.77
CA ASP A 92 8.13 -16.37 3.31
C ASP A 92 9.42 -15.55 3.19
N LEU A 93 9.59 -14.82 2.09
CA LEU A 93 10.70 -13.88 1.92
C LEU A 93 10.67 -12.78 2.98
N ILE A 94 9.50 -12.18 3.23
CA ILE A 94 9.31 -11.16 4.27
C ILE A 94 9.67 -11.75 5.64
N LYS A 95 9.11 -12.91 6.01
CA LYS A 95 9.40 -13.59 7.27
C LYS A 95 10.89 -13.91 7.42
N LYS A 96 11.52 -14.46 6.38
CA LYS A 96 12.96 -14.79 6.37
C LYS A 96 13.81 -13.54 6.53
N ARG A 97 13.49 -12.46 5.83
CA ARG A 97 14.25 -11.21 5.92
C ARG A 97 14.14 -10.58 7.30
N ARG A 98 12.94 -10.55 7.88
CA ARG A 98 12.72 -10.08 9.26
C ARG A 98 13.47 -10.93 10.29
N LYS A 99 13.42 -12.27 10.16
CA LYS A 99 14.17 -13.19 11.04
C LYS A 99 15.69 -12.96 10.97
N ALA A 100 16.20 -12.54 9.82
CA ALA A 100 17.60 -12.17 9.63
C ALA A 100 17.93 -10.72 10.09
N GLY A 101 17.03 -10.04 10.81
CA GLY A 101 17.22 -8.65 11.28
C GLY A 101 17.11 -7.60 10.18
N GLY A 102 16.62 -7.97 8.99
CA GLY A 102 16.42 -7.06 7.88
C GLY A 102 15.12 -6.27 7.99
N ARG A 103 15.11 -5.07 7.38
CA ARG A 103 13.93 -4.20 7.29
C ARG A 103 13.16 -4.40 5.99
N ILE A 104 11.84 -4.27 6.06
CA ILE A 104 10.91 -4.32 4.94
C ILE A 104 10.38 -2.92 4.64
N PHE A 105 10.68 -2.43 3.43
CA PHE A 105 10.23 -1.13 2.95
C PHE A 105 9.02 -1.31 2.05
N ALA A 106 7.88 -0.69 2.41
CA ALA A 106 6.71 -0.63 1.55
C ALA A 106 6.68 0.71 0.79
N VAL A 107 6.44 0.65 -0.52
CA VAL A 107 6.27 1.83 -1.37
C VAL A 107 4.80 2.03 -1.63
N GLY A 108 4.18 2.93 -0.86
CA GLY A 108 2.77 3.29 -0.95
C GLY A 108 1.88 2.59 0.09
N THR A 109 0.77 3.25 0.39
CA THR A 109 -0.20 2.80 1.39
C THR A 109 -0.98 1.57 0.96
N THR A 110 -1.29 1.43 -0.33
CA THR A 110 -1.94 0.21 -0.86
C THR A 110 -1.02 -1.01 -0.73
N THR A 111 0.26 -0.89 -1.11
CA THR A 111 1.26 -1.95 -0.89
C THR A 111 1.38 -2.33 0.57
N THR A 112 1.37 -1.33 1.47
CA THR A 112 1.39 -1.56 2.91
C THR A 112 0.18 -2.36 3.37
N ARG A 113 -1.03 -1.97 2.96
CA ARG A 113 -2.25 -2.73 3.26
C ARG A 113 -2.16 -4.15 2.75
N THR A 114 -1.77 -4.37 1.49
CA THR A 114 -1.63 -5.72 0.93
C THR A 114 -0.67 -6.58 1.76
N ILE A 115 0.50 -6.06 2.14
CA ILE A 115 1.48 -6.81 2.94
C ILE A 115 0.91 -7.12 4.33
N GLU A 116 0.34 -6.13 5.02
CA GLU A 116 -0.24 -6.34 6.36
C GLU A 116 -1.43 -7.31 6.31
N SER A 117 -2.27 -7.23 5.27
CA SER A 117 -3.38 -8.16 5.05
C SER A 117 -2.90 -9.59 4.87
N LEU A 118 -1.88 -9.81 4.04
CA LEU A 118 -1.27 -11.13 3.86
C LEU A 118 -0.65 -11.66 5.16
N MET A 119 0.03 -10.81 5.93
CA MET A 119 0.68 -11.18 7.19
C MET A 119 -0.32 -11.45 8.33
N ASN A 120 -1.50 -10.83 8.29
CA ASN A 120 -2.57 -11.03 9.25
C ASN A 120 -3.61 -12.08 8.82
N GLY A 121 -3.55 -12.58 7.59
CA GLY A 121 -4.60 -13.44 7.02
C GLY A 121 -5.90 -12.69 6.69
N HIS A 122 -5.86 -11.35 6.61
CA HIS A 122 -7.00 -10.47 6.32
C HIS A 122 -7.17 -10.26 4.80
N TYR A 123 -7.43 -11.32 4.05
CA TYR A 123 -7.71 -11.22 2.62
C TYR A 123 -8.64 -12.34 2.15
N LYS A 124 -9.32 -12.11 1.03
CA LYS A 124 -10.10 -13.14 0.33
C LYS A 124 -9.29 -13.63 -0.85
N ASP A 125 -8.95 -14.92 -0.88
CA ASP A 125 -8.26 -15.52 -2.02
C ASP A 125 -9.24 -15.78 -3.16
N CYS A 126 -9.04 -15.13 -4.31
CA CYS A 126 -9.93 -15.24 -5.46
C CYS A 126 -9.87 -16.63 -6.14
N ARG A 127 -8.87 -17.46 -5.82
CA ARG A 127 -8.76 -18.84 -6.31
C ARG A 127 -9.67 -19.79 -5.53
N LEU A 128 -10.01 -19.44 -4.31
CA LEU A 128 -10.87 -20.22 -3.44
C LEU A 128 -12.32 -19.77 -3.66
N LYS A 129 -13.08 -20.53 -4.47
CA LYS A 129 -14.47 -20.22 -4.85
C LYS A 129 -15.43 -19.99 -3.66
N ASN A 130 -15.04 -20.33 -2.42
CA ASN A 130 -15.86 -20.22 -1.20
C ASN A 130 -15.11 -19.68 0.04
N ALA A 131 -14.00 -18.94 -0.09
CA ALA A 131 -13.28 -18.43 1.07
C ALA A 131 -14.11 -17.41 1.88
N LYS A 132 -14.56 -17.80 3.08
CA LYS A 132 -15.17 -16.88 4.05
C LYS A 132 -14.09 -15.94 4.61
N PRO A 133 -14.29 -14.62 4.64
CA PRO A 133 -13.44 -13.75 5.46
C PRO A 133 -13.66 -14.18 6.91
N GLY A 134 -12.59 -14.58 7.60
CA GLY A 134 -12.69 -15.00 9.00
C GLY A 134 -13.17 -13.83 9.86
N PRO A 135 -14.25 -13.98 10.64
CA PRO A 135 -14.55 -13.05 11.71
C PRO A 135 -13.84 -13.52 12.99
N GLU A 136 -13.46 -12.56 13.82
CA GLU A 136 -13.08 -12.67 15.23
C GLU A 136 -11.58 -12.88 15.59
N SER A 137 -11.13 -11.90 16.36
CA SER A 137 -10.03 -11.87 17.31
C SER A 137 -9.61 -13.22 17.93
N GLY A 138 -8.32 -13.51 17.88
CA GLY A 138 -7.67 -14.50 18.74
C GLY A 138 -6.65 -15.34 18.00
N SER A 139 -5.39 -15.25 18.44
CA SER A 139 -4.36 -16.29 18.27
C SER A 139 -4.32 -17.09 16.94
N GLY A 140 -3.44 -16.65 16.04
CA GLY A 140 -2.57 -17.56 15.30
C GLY A 140 -3.21 -18.76 14.59
N GLN A 141 -4.04 -18.52 13.58
CA GLN A 141 -4.03 -19.39 12.41
C GLN A 141 -3.70 -18.53 11.20
N ALA A 142 -2.41 -18.56 10.83
CA ALA A 142 -2.04 -18.29 9.46
C ALA A 142 -2.98 -19.10 8.56
N LEU A 143 -3.40 -18.54 7.43
CA LEU A 143 -3.95 -19.33 6.34
C LEU A 143 -2.82 -20.28 5.87
N THR A 144 -2.58 -21.37 6.62
CA THR A 144 -2.05 -22.62 6.08
C THR A 144 -3.23 -23.28 5.39
N GLY A 145 -3.74 -22.62 4.34
CA GLY A 145 -4.47 -23.33 3.31
C GLY A 145 -3.46 -24.26 2.65
N THR A 146 -3.41 -25.50 3.12
CA THR A 146 -2.75 -26.66 2.49
C THR A 146 -3.42 -26.97 1.15
N GLY A 147 -3.41 -26.01 0.23
CA GLY A 147 -4.13 -26.09 -1.04
C GLY A 147 -3.54 -25.24 -2.16
N VAL A 148 -2.41 -24.55 -1.92
CA VAL A 148 -1.58 -23.99 -3.00
C VAL A 148 -0.20 -24.59 -2.91
N GLN A 149 -0.12 -25.89 -3.17
CA GLN A 149 1.11 -26.47 -3.69
C GLN A 149 1.20 -26.06 -5.16
N GLY A 150 2.02 -25.06 -5.47
CA GLY A 150 2.22 -24.63 -6.85
C GLY A 150 2.93 -23.30 -6.96
N SER A 151 3.65 -23.12 -8.06
CA SER A 151 4.31 -21.88 -8.51
C SER A 151 3.33 -20.75 -8.87
N GLU A 152 2.07 -20.83 -8.43
CA GLU A 152 1.03 -19.90 -8.82
C GLU A 152 0.96 -18.67 -7.91
N LYS A 153 0.78 -17.52 -8.54
CA LYS A 153 0.62 -16.23 -7.87
C LYS A 153 -0.61 -16.21 -6.97
N ILE A 154 -0.49 -15.55 -5.84
CA ILE A 154 -1.62 -15.32 -4.92
C ILE A 154 -2.40 -14.12 -5.46
N ARG A 155 -3.68 -14.35 -5.76
CA ARG A 155 -4.64 -13.30 -6.15
C ARG A 155 -5.72 -13.16 -5.09
N GLY A 156 -6.01 -11.94 -4.67
CA GLY A 156 -7.00 -11.73 -3.64
C GLY A 156 -7.49 -10.30 -3.57
N THR A 157 -8.45 -10.08 -2.68
CA THR A 157 -8.92 -8.75 -2.31
C THR A 157 -8.70 -8.51 -0.83
N THR A 158 -8.46 -7.25 -0.48
CA THR A 158 -8.40 -6.83 0.91
C THR A 158 -9.12 -5.51 1.13
N ASP A 159 -9.85 -5.43 2.23
CA ASP A 159 -10.53 -4.25 2.74
C ASP A 159 -9.93 -3.80 4.09
N LEU A 160 -8.68 -4.20 4.38
CA LEU A 160 -8.03 -3.88 5.63
C LEU A 160 -7.93 -2.37 5.83
N PHE A 161 -8.64 -1.87 6.84
CA PHE A 161 -8.58 -0.48 7.23
C PHE A 161 -7.53 -0.26 8.33
N ILE A 162 -6.44 0.41 8.00
CA ILE A 162 -5.33 0.71 8.92
C ILE A 162 -5.48 2.14 9.46
N TYR A 163 -5.59 2.25 10.78
CA TYR A 163 -5.72 3.50 11.53
C TYR A 163 -4.98 3.40 12.88
N PRO A 164 -4.77 4.51 13.62
CA PRO A 164 -4.02 4.50 14.87
C PRO A 164 -4.47 3.40 15.85
N GLY A 165 -3.50 2.66 16.39
CA GLY A 165 -3.73 1.45 17.19
C GLY A 165 -3.44 0.13 16.45
N HIS A 166 -3.29 0.16 15.12
CA HIS A 166 -2.87 -1.00 14.33
C HIS A 166 -1.44 -1.45 14.69
N ARG A 167 -1.21 -2.77 14.76
CA ARG A 167 0.12 -3.36 14.99
C ARG A 167 0.67 -3.92 13.68
N PHE A 168 1.68 -3.26 13.12
CA PHE A 168 2.36 -3.69 11.90
C PHE A 168 3.18 -4.96 12.14
N ARG A 169 3.06 -5.93 11.22
CA ARG A 169 3.74 -7.23 11.28
C ARG A 169 4.64 -7.49 10.07
N GLY A 170 4.33 -6.88 8.94
CA GLY A 170 5.01 -7.11 7.67
C GLY A 170 5.94 -5.99 7.24
N VAL A 171 5.60 -4.75 7.57
CA VAL A 171 6.30 -3.54 7.09
C VAL A 171 7.04 -2.84 8.23
N ASP A 172 8.30 -2.46 8.00
CA ASP A 172 9.15 -1.73 8.96
C ASP A 172 9.38 -0.28 8.55
N CYS A 173 9.35 0.02 7.25
CA CYS A 173 9.52 1.38 6.73
C CYS A 173 8.48 1.68 5.66
N LEU A 174 8.00 2.91 5.60
CA LEU A 174 6.98 3.36 4.65
C LEU A 174 7.49 4.52 3.80
N ILE A 175 7.44 4.35 2.48
CA ILE A 175 7.61 5.44 1.50
C ILE A 175 6.23 5.79 0.97
N THR A 176 5.80 7.04 1.15
CA THR A 176 4.49 7.50 0.72
C THR A 176 4.49 8.97 0.33
N ASN A 177 3.41 9.46 -0.26
CA ASN A 177 3.23 10.88 -0.56
C ASN A 177 2.63 11.64 0.64
N PHE A 178 2.57 12.97 0.56
CA PHE A 178 1.74 13.75 1.49
C PHE A 178 0.26 13.69 1.09
N HIS A 179 -0.57 13.27 2.02
CA HIS A 179 -2.00 12.95 1.81
C HIS A 179 -2.96 14.06 2.22
N LEU A 180 -4.17 14.04 1.66
CA LEU A 180 -5.26 14.96 2.04
C LEU A 180 -5.66 14.77 3.52
N PRO A 181 -6.08 15.84 4.20
CA PRO A 181 -6.72 15.74 5.51
C PRO A 181 -7.92 14.78 5.48
N LYS A 182 -8.14 14.04 6.57
CA LYS A 182 -9.26 13.08 6.73
C LYS A 182 -9.30 11.97 5.66
N SER A 183 -8.16 11.64 5.06
CA SER A 183 -8.04 10.54 4.09
C SER A 183 -7.54 9.26 4.75
N THR A 184 -7.92 8.10 4.19
CA THR A 184 -7.47 6.79 4.69
C THR A 184 -5.94 6.59 4.59
N PRO A 185 -5.23 7.12 3.57
CA PRO A 185 -3.76 7.06 3.56
C PRO A 185 -3.11 7.86 4.70
N LEU A 186 -3.68 9.03 5.08
CA LEU A 186 -3.19 9.80 6.22
C LEU A 186 -3.41 9.04 7.54
N MET A 187 -4.54 8.35 7.68
CA MET A 187 -4.80 7.51 8.86
C MET A 187 -3.80 6.35 8.96
N LEU A 188 -3.47 5.70 7.85
CA LEU A 188 -2.45 4.66 7.80
C LEU A 188 -1.07 5.21 8.20
N ALA A 189 -0.66 6.34 7.61
CA ALA A 189 0.62 6.97 7.97
C ALA A 189 0.66 7.37 9.45
N SER A 190 -0.46 7.85 10.01
CA SER A 190 -0.60 8.18 11.44
C SER A 190 -0.55 6.93 12.33
N ALA A 191 -1.06 5.79 11.86
CA ALA A 191 -0.90 4.53 12.57
C ALA A 191 0.55 4.07 12.57
N PHE A 192 1.27 4.31 11.47
CA PHE A 192 2.65 3.89 11.28
C PHE A 192 3.63 4.69 12.15
N ALA A 193 3.49 6.01 12.19
CA ALA A 193 4.51 6.90 12.77
C ALA A 193 4.05 7.69 14.00
N ASP A 194 2.88 7.39 14.57
CA ASP A 194 2.14 8.24 15.50
C ASP A 194 1.53 9.50 14.86
N ARG A 195 0.31 9.85 15.30
CA ARG A 195 -0.47 10.96 14.74
C ARG A 195 0.20 12.31 14.97
N GLU A 196 0.69 12.59 16.17
CA GLU A 196 1.24 13.91 16.50
C GLU A 196 2.56 14.15 15.76
N LYS A 197 3.37 13.10 15.60
CA LYS A 197 4.58 13.15 14.77
C LYS A 197 4.25 13.42 13.31
N ILE A 198 3.26 12.73 12.73
CA ILE A 198 2.82 12.98 11.34
C ILE A 198 2.31 14.41 11.18
N LEU A 199 1.46 14.91 12.08
CA LEU A 199 0.94 16.28 12.00
C LEU A 199 2.06 17.32 12.13
N THR A 200 3.04 17.07 12.99
CA THR A 200 4.23 17.92 13.12
C THR A 200 5.07 17.92 11.84
N ALA A 201 5.31 16.75 11.24
CA ALA A 201 6.01 16.63 9.97
C ALA A 201 5.27 17.38 8.85
N TYR A 202 3.94 17.28 8.78
CA TYR A 202 3.12 18.00 7.81
C TYR A 202 3.21 19.52 7.96
N ARG A 203 3.15 20.04 9.19
CA ARG A 203 3.32 21.49 9.45
C ARG A 203 4.69 21.97 8.97
N LYS A 204 5.75 21.20 9.25
CA LYS A 204 7.10 21.51 8.77
C LYS A 204 7.19 21.46 7.24
N ALA A 205 6.63 20.42 6.61
CA ALA A 205 6.61 20.28 5.16
C ALA A 205 5.90 21.47 4.47
N ILE A 206 4.77 21.91 5.01
CA ILE A 206 4.06 23.11 4.53
C ILE A 206 4.95 24.36 4.69
N ALA A 207 5.55 24.56 5.87
CA ALA A 207 6.41 25.71 6.14
C ALA A 207 7.65 25.75 5.23
N SER A 208 8.17 24.57 4.84
CA SER A 208 9.31 24.41 3.94
C SER A 208 8.92 24.37 2.45
N GLY A 209 7.65 24.57 2.10
CA GLY A 209 7.21 24.63 0.69
C GLY A 209 7.18 23.29 -0.05
N TYR A 210 7.05 22.18 0.67
CA TYR A 210 6.88 20.85 0.04
C TYR A 210 5.59 20.81 -0.78
N ARG A 211 5.64 20.08 -1.89
CA ARG A 211 4.49 19.82 -2.76
C ARG A 211 3.74 18.59 -2.24
N PHE A 212 2.41 18.66 -2.24
CA PHE A 212 1.56 17.61 -1.67
C PHE A 212 0.84 16.79 -2.76
N PHE A 213 0.22 15.68 -2.34
CA PHE A 213 -0.61 14.80 -3.16
C PHE A 213 0.17 13.95 -4.17
N SER A 214 -0.49 13.44 -5.21
CA SER A 214 0.04 12.37 -6.06
C SER A 214 1.29 12.75 -6.84
N TYR A 215 1.45 14.03 -7.19
CA TYR A 215 2.59 14.55 -7.94
C TYR A 215 3.47 15.47 -7.10
N GLY A 216 3.23 15.48 -5.79
CA GLY A 216 4.04 16.22 -4.83
C GLY A 216 5.33 15.48 -4.50
N ASP A 217 5.91 15.83 -3.36
CA ASP A 217 7.10 15.19 -2.81
C ASP A 217 6.75 13.91 -2.04
N ALA A 218 7.78 13.13 -1.73
CA ALA A 218 7.68 11.90 -0.94
C ALA A 218 8.04 12.13 0.53
N MET A 219 7.55 11.23 1.37
CA MET A 219 7.89 11.07 2.77
C MET A 219 8.39 9.63 2.98
N LEU A 220 9.54 9.49 3.63
CA LEU A 220 10.09 8.23 4.12
C LEU A 220 9.95 8.18 5.64
N ILE A 221 9.32 7.14 6.15
CA ILE A 221 9.17 6.86 7.58
C ILE A 221 10.01 5.62 7.91
N LEU A 222 10.90 5.75 8.91
CA LEU A 222 11.89 4.76 9.34
C LEU A 222 11.67 4.27 10.76
#